data_AF-A0A1X1JWV5-F1
#
_entry.id   AF-A0A1X1JWV5-F1
#
_cell.length_a   1.000
_cell.length_b   1.000
_cell.length_c   1.000
_cell.angle_alpha   90.00
_cell.angle_beta   90.00
_cell.angle_gamma   90.00
#
_symmetry.space_group_name_H-M   'P 1'
#
loop_
_entity.id
_entity.type
_entity.pdbx_description
1 polymer ?
#
loop_
_entity_poly.entity_id
_entity_poly.type
_entity_poly.pdbx_seq_one_letter_code
_entity_poly.pdbx_strand_id
1 'polypeptide(L)'
;MKVLISAVGDTDPIRNFHDGALVHIARKYRPDKIIIVFSERTISKKDDIEKVIRSIDSEYLPEIVYHEPIILNADVHVFDIMYDQFDAIIQEYYTKDDDFILNLSSATPQVKSALFVINRLSEINVKAVQVSSPENDSNAGVGHDDSEDIDALIDTNLDNKQDYIDRTIEDTSEKFKQGLMKKTLRDFITKYDYKASLEVANQLSDFPGLKECRKKLQDIVDSLDRQAVPQVLQKKKWSEEQKKVLNAYLTIDLQKERGNFSEGLIRIKNLTEFILDDYIENRYPGFLDNYVSESEKYYLGIWDYSKILKEKHEWNQFKKIKPVISMNSTRNTVAHKLDPLDSEELKQLGPVLKTLKGLVKEQYQLVEKDFSFYKDLNKELLELLK
;
A
#
# COMPACT_ATOMS: atom_id res chain seq x y z
N MET A 1 12.04 16.35 24.65
CA MET A 1 11.91 17.83 24.59
C MET A 1 10.97 18.19 23.45
N LYS A 2 10.39 19.40 23.45
CA LYS A 2 9.60 19.90 22.31
C LYS A 2 10.52 20.62 21.33
N VAL A 3 10.51 20.19 20.07
CA VAL A 3 11.39 20.73 19.02
C VAL A 3 10.56 21.27 17.87
N LEU A 4 10.74 22.54 17.52
CA LEU A 4 10.12 23.16 16.34
C LEU A 4 11.12 23.20 15.19
N ILE A 5 10.76 22.66 14.02
CA ILE A 5 11.47 22.92 12.76
C ILE A 5 10.63 23.88 11.94
N SER A 6 11.20 25.04 11.62
CA SER A 6 10.53 26.08 10.84
C SER A 6 11.44 26.66 9.79
N ALA A 7 11.02 26.56 8.54
CA ALA A 7 11.54 27.43 7.49
C ALA A 7 11.04 28.86 7.70
N VAL A 8 11.77 29.85 7.18
CA VAL A 8 11.40 31.27 7.30
C VAL A 8 10.68 31.72 6.03
N GLY A 9 9.57 32.44 6.19
CA GLY A 9 8.83 33.05 5.10
C GLY A 9 8.88 34.59 5.12
N ASP A 10 8.30 35.18 4.08
CA ASP A 10 8.25 36.65 3.94
C ASP A 10 7.39 37.32 5.03
N THR A 11 6.49 36.58 5.67
CA THR A 11 5.63 37.06 6.77
C THR A 11 6.28 36.97 8.15
N ASP A 12 7.39 36.24 8.27
CA ASP A 12 8.14 36.15 9.53
C ASP A 12 9.09 37.35 9.65
N PRO A 13 9.41 37.81 10.87
CA PRO A 13 8.87 37.34 12.16
C PRO A 13 7.51 37.97 12.54
N ILE A 14 7.22 39.19 12.08
CA ILE A 14 5.99 39.94 12.34
C ILE A 14 5.53 40.55 11.03
N ARG A 15 4.22 40.56 10.77
CA ARG A 15 3.64 41.29 9.64
C ARG A 15 2.28 41.86 10.01
N ASN A 16 2.05 43.12 9.63
CA ASN A 16 0.79 43.83 9.86
C ASN A 16 0.36 43.74 11.33
N PHE A 17 1.29 44.02 12.25
CA PHE A 17 1.09 43.99 13.71
C PHE A 17 0.74 42.61 14.31
N HIS A 18 0.95 41.51 13.60
CA HIS A 18 0.70 40.16 14.08
C HIS A 18 1.92 39.26 13.92
N ASP A 19 1.98 38.20 14.72
CA ASP A 19 3.03 37.20 14.62
C ASP A 19 3.01 36.52 13.24
N GLY A 20 4.20 36.39 12.65
CA GLY A 20 4.48 35.41 11.61
C GLY A 20 4.26 33.98 12.13
N ALA A 21 4.15 33.01 11.22
CA ALA A 21 3.79 31.65 11.61
C ALA A 21 4.84 31.00 12.53
N LEU A 22 6.13 31.28 12.31
CA LEU A 22 7.20 30.77 13.18
C LEU A 22 7.00 31.26 14.62
N VAL A 23 6.78 32.57 14.79
CA VAL A 23 6.63 33.21 16.11
C VAL A 23 5.34 32.76 16.78
N HIS A 24 4.23 32.67 16.04
CA HIS A 24 2.94 32.26 16.59
C HIS A 24 2.97 30.82 17.14
N ILE A 25 3.65 29.92 16.43
CA ILE A 25 3.88 28.54 16.89
C ILE A 25 4.77 28.54 18.13
N ALA A 26 5.87 29.31 18.13
CA ALA A 26 6.74 29.43 19.30
C ALA A 26 5.98 29.97 20.53
N ARG A 27 5.12 31.00 20.36
CA ARG A 27 4.30 31.58 21.43
C ARG A 27 3.34 30.57 22.03
N LYS A 28 2.67 29.78 21.18
CA LYS A 28 1.68 28.78 21.58
C LYS A 28 2.27 27.54 22.23
N TYR A 29 3.23 26.92 21.55
CA TYR A 29 3.71 25.58 21.92
C TYR A 29 4.91 25.63 22.87
N ARG A 30 5.60 26.78 22.96
CA ARG A 30 6.80 26.98 23.78
C ARG A 30 7.79 25.80 23.63
N PRO A 31 8.30 25.52 22.41
CA PRO A 31 9.30 24.48 22.20
C PRO A 31 10.58 24.76 23.00
N ASP A 32 11.25 23.71 23.46
CA ASP A 32 12.55 23.82 24.14
C ASP A 32 13.68 24.15 23.15
N LYS A 33 13.51 23.72 21.89
CA LYS A 33 14.47 23.93 20.79
C LYS A 33 13.75 24.38 19.51
N ILE A 34 14.32 25.34 18.81
CA ILE A 34 13.82 25.83 17.51
C ILE A 34 14.94 25.70 16.48
N ILE A 35 14.73 24.81 15.50
CA ILE A 35 15.55 24.69 14.29
C ILE A 35 14.99 25.63 13.24
N ILE A 36 15.76 26.64 12.87
CA ILE A 36 15.37 27.64 11.87
C ILE A 36 16.12 27.36 10.57
N VAL A 37 15.35 27.23 9.49
CA VAL A 37 15.87 26.97 8.14
C VAL A 37 15.71 28.23 7.30
N PHE A 38 16.83 28.80 6.88
CA PHE A 38 16.87 29.99 6.03
C PHE A 38 17.09 29.66 4.56
N SER A 39 16.57 30.54 3.72
CA SER A 39 17.00 30.69 2.33
C SER A 39 17.85 31.93 2.15
N GLU A 40 18.55 32.05 1.02
CA GLU A 40 19.30 33.26 0.66
C GLU A 40 18.44 34.54 0.74
N ARG A 41 17.13 34.43 0.45
CA ARG A 41 16.19 35.55 0.55
C ARG A 41 15.84 35.94 1.99
N THR A 42 15.88 35.01 2.93
CA THR A 42 15.36 35.20 4.29
C THR A 42 16.43 35.29 5.36
N ILE A 43 17.70 34.98 5.04
CA ILE A 43 18.82 35.02 5.99
C ILE A 43 19.04 36.41 6.62
N SER A 44 18.69 37.49 5.92
CA SER A 44 18.77 38.85 6.46
C SER A 44 17.84 39.08 7.66
N LYS A 45 16.80 38.25 7.84
CA LYS A 45 15.83 38.32 8.94
C LYS A 45 16.30 37.60 10.21
N LYS A 46 17.52 37.05 10.21
CA LYS A 46 18.03 36.19 11.29
C LYS A 46 17.97 36.84 12.66
N ASP A 47 18.52 38.05 12.78
CA ASP A 47 18.62 38.76 14.05
C ASP A 47 17.24 39.22 14.53
N ASP A 48 16.38 39.67 13.59
CA ASP A 48 15.01 40.08 13.89
C ASP A 48 14.16 38.91 14.42
N ILE A 49 14.28 37.74 13.80
CA ILE A 49 13.58 36.53 14.26
C ILE A 49 14.01 36.15 15.67
N GLU A 50 15.33 36.12 15.93
CA GLU A 50 15.83 35.81 17.26
C GLU A 50 15.31 36.81 18.30
N LYS A 51 15.35 38.10 17.98
CA LYS A 51 14.89 39.17 18.85
C LYS A 51 13.39 39.05 19.17
N VAL A 52 12.55 38.77 18.17
CA VAL A 52 11.11 38.57 18.37
C VAL A 52 10.80 37.31 19.16
N ILE A 53 11.49 36.18 18.92
CA ILE A 53 11.30 34.97 19.71
C ILE A 53 11.62 35.23 21.19
N ARG A 54 12.71 35.94 21.46
CA ARG A 54 13.15 36.30 22.82
C ARG A 54 12.24 37.33 23.49
N SER A 55 11.47 38.11 22.74
CA SER A 55 10.51 39.08 23.28
C SER A 55 9.16 38.48 23.65
N ILE A 56 8.88 37.23 23.27
CA ILE A 56 7.62 36.52 23.60
C ILE A 56 7.38 36.52 25.12
N ASP A 57 8.42 36.23 25.91
CA ASP A 57 8.37 36.09 27.36
C ASP A 57 9.79 35.99 27.92
N SER A 58 10.12 36.74 28.96
CA SER A 58 11.45 36.77 29.57
C SER A 58 11.90 35.43 30.17
N GLU A 59 10.96 34.58 30.58
CA GLU A 59 11.27 33.25 31.13
C GLU A 59 11.37 32.16 30.04
N TYR A 60 10.95 32.47 28.81
CA TYR A 60 11.01 31.54 27.69
C TYR A 60 12.31 31.67 26.92
N LEU A 61 13.24 30.76 27.21
CA LEU A 61 14.59 30.75 26.66
C LEU A 61 14.84 29.48 25.82
N PRO A 62 14.23 29.34 24.63
CA PRO A 62 14.47 28.18 23.78
C PRO A 62 15.90 28.17 23.24
N GLU A 63 16.44 26.97 23.00
CA GLU A 63 17.66 26.80 22.22
C GLU A 63 17.35 27.09 20.75
N ILE A 64 17.95 28.14 20.17
CA ILE A 64 17.77 28.49 18.76
C ILE A 64 18.97 27.95 17.97
N VAL A 65 18.68 27.08 17.00
CA VAL A 65 19.66 26.45 16.12
C VAL A 65 19.37 26.89 14.69
N TYR A 66 20.39 27.35 13.99
CA TYR A 66 20.30 27.70 12.57
C TYR A 66 20.83 26.54 11.75
N HIS A 67 19.98 25.93 10.92
CA HIS A 67 20.41 24.85 10.05
C HIS A 67 21.28 25.40 8.91
N GLU A 68 22.32 24.65 8.58
CA GLU A 68 23.23 24.88 7.45
C GLU A 68 23.28 23.61 6.58
N PRO A 69 23.35 23.73 5.25
CA PRO A 69 23.54 24.97 4.49
C PRO A 69 22.25 25.79 4.28
N ILE A 70 22.42 27.10 4.04
CA ILE A 70 21.36 27.99 3.56
C ILE A 70 20.78 27.48 2.23
N ILE A 71 19.43 27.48 2.12
CA ILE A 71 18.73 27.08 0.89
C ILE A 71 18.91 28.15 -0.21
N LEU A 72 19.35 27.74 -1.40
CA LEU A 72 19.57 28.64 -2.52
C LEU A 72 18.26 29.12 -3.15
N ASN A 73 18.20 30.37 -3.58
CA ASN A 73 17.01 30.94 -4.24
C ASN A 73 16.64 30.24 -5.55
N ALA A 74 17.61 29.63 -6.24
CA ALA A 74 17.34 28.84 -7.43
C ALA A 74 16.51 27.58 -7.13
N ASP A 75 16.59 27.07 -5.90
CA ASP A 75 16.03 25.78 -5.51
C ASP A 75 14.64 25.90 -4.88
N VAL A 76 14.33 27.01 -4.20
CA VAL A 76 13.09 27.19 -3.41
C VAL A 76 11.78 27.06 -4.19
N HIS A 77 11.86 27.08 -5.53
CA HIS A 77 10.73 26.96 -6.44
C HIS A 77 10.56 25.54 -7.02
N VAL A 78 11.48 24.61 -6.74
CA VAL A 78 11.46 23.24 -7.26
C VAL A 78 11.02 22.27 -6.16
N PHE A 79 9.87 21.64 -6.35
CA PHE A 79 9.28 20.74 -5.33
C PHE A 79 10.22 19.57 -4.97
N ASP A 80 10.76 18.85 -5.95
CA ASP A 80 11.59 17.67 -5.69
C ASP A 80 12.87 18.03 -4.91
N ILE A 81 13.50 19.16 -5.23
CA ILE A 81 14.69 19.65 -4.50
C ILE A 81 14.31 20.00 -3.05
N MET A 82 13.18 20.69 -2.84
CA MET A 82 12.71 21.00 -1.49
C MET A 82 12.30 19.75 -0.72
N TYR A 83 11.74 18.74 -1.37
CA TYR A 83 11.43 17.45 -0.75
C TYR A 83 12.71 16.80 -0.21
N ASP A 84 13.73 16.64 -1.06
CA ASP A 84 14.97 15.97 -0.66
C ASP A 84 15.72 16.74 0.43
N GLN A 85 15.78 18.07 0.33
CA GLN A 85 16.45 18.91 1.34
C GLN A 85 15.71 18.86 2.69
N PHE A 86 14.38 19.01 2.70
CA PHE A 86 13.64 18.99 3.96
C PHE A 86 13.54 17.59 4.57
N ASP A 87 13.55 16.52 3.77
CA ASP A 87 13.66 15.16 4.32
C ASP A 87 15.01 14.99 5.02
N ALA A 88 16.12 15.40 4.38
CA ALA A 88 17.44 15.37 5.00
C ALA A 88 17.51 16.20 6.29
N ILE A 89 16.97 17.41 6.30
CA ILE A 89 16.89 18.27 7.50
C ILE A 89 16.11 17.58 8.61
N ILE A 90 14.93 17.03 8.30
CA ILE A 90 14.12 16.35 9.30
C ILE A 90 14.88 15.14 9.85
N GLN A 91 15.51 14.32 9.02
CA GLN A 91 16.29 13.16 9.48
C GLN A 91 17.52 13.55 10.31
N GLU A 92 18.14 14.70 10.05
CA GLU A 92 19.28 15.20 10.83
C GLU A 92 18.88 15.49 12.29
N TYR A 93 17.73 16.13 12.48
CA TYR A 93 17.30 16.57 13.80
C TYR A 93 16.35 15.60 14.51
N TYR A 94 15.63 14.75 13.77
CA TYR A 94 14.61 13.88 14.33
C TYR A 94 15.18 12.86 15.32
N THR A 95 14.52 12.78 16.47
CA THR A 95 14.73 11.73 17.47
C THR A 95 13.38 11.12 17.85
N LYS A 96 13.34 9.85 18.26
CA LYS A 96 12.09 9.18 18.63
C LYS A 96 11.52 9.63 19.97
N ASP A 97 12.35 10.19 20.83
CA ASP A 97 12.00 10.56 22.21
C ASP A 97 11.54 12.02 22.34
N ASP A 98 11.71 12.83 21.30
CA ASP A 98 11.31 14.24 21.28
C ASP A 98 9.96 14.46 20.58
N ASP A 99 9.25 15.49 21.04
CA ASP A 99 7.99 15.94 20.48
C ASP A 99 8.27 16.98 19.38
N PHE A 100 8.26 16.56 18.12
CA PHE A 100 8.53 17.44 16.99
C PHE A 100 7.29 18.18 16.51
N ILE A 101 7.51 19.44 16.12
CA ILE A 101 6.53 20.32 15.49
C ILE A 101 7.10 20.80 14.15
N LEU A 102 6.37 20.63 13.06
CA LEU A 102 6.69 21.21 11.75
C LEU A 102 5.77 22.39 11.46
N ASN A 103 6.38 23.52 11.10
CA ASN A 103 5.64 24.66 10.58
C ASN A 103 5.28 24.44 9.10
N LEU A 104 3.98 24.31 8.80
CA LEU A 104 3.43 24.16 7.44
C LEU A 104 2.98 25.50 6.81
N SER A 105 3.23 26.63 7.46
CA SER A 105 2.71 27.94 7.06
C SER A 105 3.78 28.95 6.64
N SER A 106 5.04 28.78 7.02
CA SER A 106 6.15 29.63 6.57
C SER A 106 6.80 29.13 5.26
N ALA A 107 7.66 29.97 4.67
CA ALA A 107 8.36 29.75 3.39
C ALA A 107 7.46 29.65 2.14
N THR A 108 8.02 29.12 1.04
CA THR A 108 7.34 29.01 -0.26
C THR A 108 6.28 27.90 -0.27
N PRO A 109 5.28 27.95 -1.17
CA PRO A 109 4.31 26.86 -1.32
C PRO A 109 4.95 25.47 -1.56
N GLN A 110 6.12 25.42 -2.21
CA GLN A 110 6.88 24.19 -2.46
C GLN A 110 7.40 23.58 -1.15
N VAL A 111 8.00 24.40 -0.28
CA VAL A 111 8.48 23.97 1.04
C VAL A 111 7.32 23.48 1.90
N LYS A 112 6.21 24.24 1.96
CA LYS A 112 5.01 23.83 2.72
C LYS A 112 4.46 22.49 2.23
N SER A 113 4.42 22.29 0.91
CA SER A 113 3.95 21.05 0.30
C SER A 113 4.90 19.89 0.58
N ALA A 114 6.22 20.11 0.51
CA ALA A 114 7.23 19.09 0.81
C ALA A 114 7.11 18.62 2.26
N LEU A 115 7.12 19.54 3.22
CA LEU A 115 6.94 19.26 4.65
C LEU A 115 5.63 18.51 4.93
N PHE A 116 4.55 18.93 4.28
CA PHE A 116 3.28 18.22 4.36
C PHE A 116 3.43 16.76 3.92
N VAL A 117 3.99 16.50 2.74
CA VAL A 117 4.14 15.14 2.21
C VAL A 117 5.10 14.30 3.07
N ILE A 118 6.27 14.81 3.43
CA ILE A 118 7.28 14.11 4.25
C ILE A 118 6.65 13.63 5.55
N ASN A 119 5.96 14.50 6.28
CA ASN A 119 5.33 14.13 7.55
C ASN A 119 4.26 13.03 7.42
N ARG A 120 3.73 12.76 6.23
CA ARG A 120 2.70 11.72 6.04
C ARG A 120 3.26 10.43 5.44
N LEU A 121 4.35 10.51 4.69
CA LEU A 121 5.02 9.33 4.12
C LEU A 121 6.04 8.73 5.08
N SER A 122 6.71 9.58 5.86
CA SER A 122 7.66 9.15 6.87
C SER A 122 6.90 8.72 8.13
N GLU A 123 7.26 7.57 8.71
CA GLU A 123 6.69 7.06 9.98
C GLU A 123 7.20 7.87 11.20
N ILE A 124 7.39 9.18 11.02
CA ILE A 124 7.91 10.10 12.02
C ILE A 124 6.75 10.65 12.85
N ASN A 125 6.85 10.51 14.18
CA ASN A 125 5.84 11.01 15.10
C ASN A 125 5.96 12.54 15.25
N VAL A 126 5.37 13.27 14.30
CA VAL A 126 5.55 14.72 14.21
C VAL A 126 4.22 15.44 14.08
N LYS A 127 4.06 16.50 14.88
CA LYS A 127 2.90 17.39 14.83
C LYS A 127 3.10 18.42 13.74
N ALA A 128 2.24 18.42 12.72
CA ALA A 128 2.30 19.41 11.66
C ALA A 128 1.29 20.53 11.92
N VAL A 129 1.77 21.77 11.97
CA VAL A 129 0.97 22.92 12.41
C VAL A 129 0.89 23.95 11.28
N GLN A 130 -0.33 24.36 10.96
CA GLN A 130 -0.62 25.52 10.13
C GLN A 130 -0.98 26.71 11.02
N VAL A 131 -0.76 27.92 10.52
CA VAL A 131 -1.16 29.18 11.12
C VAL A 131 -1.97 29.96 10.09
N SER A 132 -3.23 30.25 10.41
CA SER A 132 -4.11 31.10 9.60
C SER A 132 -3.67 32.55 9.64
N SER A 133 -3.90 33.33 8.57
CA SER A 133 -3.71 34.78 8.63
C SER A 133 -4.68 35.42 9.64
N PRO A 134 -4.35 36.58 10.22
CA PRO A 134 -5.23 37.28 11.16
C PRO A 134 -6.64 37.55 10.59
N GLU A 135 -6.71 37.91 9.30
CA GLU A 135 -7.97 38.19 8.58
C GLU A 135 -8.67 36.93 8.04
N ASN A 136 -8.05 35.74 8.16
CA ASN A 136 -8.47 34.49 7.50
C ASN A 136 -8.61 34.61 5.96
N ASP A 137 -7.87 35.55 5.36
CA ASP A 137 -7.81 35.78 3.91
C ASP A 137 -6.35 35.87 3.42
N SER A 138 -6.18 35.97 2.10
CA SER A 138 -4.90 36.16 1.44
C SER A 138 -4.24 37.46 1.85
N ASN A 139 -2.94 37.41 2.14
CA ASN A 139 -2.11 38.61 2.37
C ASN A 139 -1.73 39.34 1.06
N ALA A 140 -2.42 39.07 -0.05
CA ALA A 140 -2.16 39.70 -1.33
C ALA A 140 -2.48 41.21 -1.27
N GLY A 141 -1.52 42.05 -1.63
CA GLY A 141 -1.67 43.51 -1.60
C GLY A 141 -1.40 44.16 -0.23
N VAL A 142 -1.14 43.36 0.82
CA VAL A 142 -0.63 43.87 2.10
C VAL A 142 0.87 44.17 1.95
N GLY A 143 1.34 45.29 2.47
CA GLY A 143 2.78 45.63 2.49
C GLY A 143 3.62 44.57 3.21
N HIS A 144 4.92 44.58 2.94
CA HIS A 144 5.91 43.90 3.77
C HIS A 144 6.51 44.93 4.72
N ASP A 145 6.69 44.55 5.98
CA ASP A 145 7.26 45.42 7.02
C ASP A 145 8.80 45.26 7.09
N ASP A 146 9.43 44.79 6.01
CA ASP A 146 10.86 44.43 5.96
C ASP A 146 11.81 45.63 6.17
N SER A 147 11.30 46.86 6.12
CA SER A 147 12.06 48.10 6.36
C SER A 147 11.71 48.81 7.67
N GLU A 148 10.76 48.28 8.43
CA GLU A 148 10.33 48.85 9.71
C GLU A 148 11.30 48.45 10.83
N ASP A 149 11.41 49.29 11.85
CA ASP A 149 12.22 48.98 13.04
C ASP A 149 11.59 47.80 13.80
N ILE A 150 12.36 46.73 13.98
CA ILE A 150 11.91 45.52 14.67
C ILE A 150 11.47 45.79 16.12
N ASP A 151 12.09 46.77 16.81
CA ASP A 151 11.66 47.16 18.16
C ASP A 151 10.24 47.74 18.13
N ALA A 152 9.96 48.61 17.15
CA ALA A 152 8.64 49.19 16.97
C ALA A 152 7.59 48.12 16.61
N LEU A 153 7.97 47.14 15.78
CA LEU A 153 7.08 46.01 15.44
C LEU A 153 6.78 45.14 16.66
N ILE A 154 7.76 44.88 17.54
CA ILE A 154 7.56 44.14 18.80
C ILE A 154 6.60 44.90 19.72
N ASP A 155 6.82 46.21 19.90
CA ASP A 155 6.01 47.06 20.77
C ASP A 155 4.55 47.19 20.30
N THR A 156 4.33 47.14 18.98
CA THR A 156 3.01 47.28 18.36
C THR A 156 2.34 45.94 18.00
N ASN A 157 2.98 44.81 18.30
CA ASN A 157 2.46 43.48 17.99
C ASN A 157 1.22 43.14 18.83
N LEU A 158 0.07 43.00 18.17
CA LEU A 158 -1.23 42.71 18.77
C LEU A 158 -1.33 41.28 19.34
N ASP A 159 -0.47 40.37 18.88
CA ASP A 159 -0.36 39.01 19.42
C ASP A 159 0.53 38.97 20.68
N ASN A 160 1.25 40.07 20.98
CA ASN A 160 2.13 40.16 22.16
C ASN A 160 1.37 40.50 23.45
N LYS A 161 0.40 39.66 23.79
CA LYS A 161 -0.44 39.77 25.00
C LYS A 161 -0.84 38.39 25.51
N GLN A 162 -1.28 38.32 26.77
CA GLN A 162 -1.60 37.04 27.41
C GLN A 162 -2.82 36.35 26.79
N ASP A 163 -3.78 37.12 26.27
CA ASP A 163 -5.06 36.68 25.71
C ASP A 163 -5.11 36.79 24.18
N TYR A 164 -3.98 36.55 23.51
CA TYR A 164 -3.92 36.55 22.05
C TYR A 164 -4.80 35.44 21.43
N ILE A 165 -5.22 35.65 20.18
CA ILE A 165 -6.04 34.67 19.46
C ILE A 165 -5.12 33.58 18.90
N ASP A 166 -5.35 32.34 19.34
CA ASP A 166 -4.70 31.18 18.76
C ASP A 166 -5.20 30.97 17.32
N ARG A 167 -4.26 30.99 16.38
CA ARG A 167 -4.49 30.83 14.93
C ARG A 167 -3.91 29.52 14.42
N THR A 168 -3.41 28.68 15.33
CA THR A 168 -2.78 27.41 14.98
C THR A 168 -3.83 26.36 14.67
N ILE A 169 -3.56 25.55 13.65
CA ILE A 169 -4.39 24.42 13.24
C ILE A 169 -3.46 23.20 13.15
N GLU A 170 -3.69 22.21 14.02
CA GLU A 170 -2.98 20.94 13.93
C GLU A 170 -3.55 20.12 12.78
N ASP A 171 -2.75 19.85 11.75
CA ASP A 171 -3.18 19.11 10.58
C ASP A 171 -3.06 17.59 10.83
N THR A 172 -4.19 16.89 10.85
CA THR A 172 -4.26 15.43 11.02
C THR A 172 -4.13 14.67 9.70
N SER A 173 -4.41 15.35 8.57
CA SER A 173 -4.38 14.81 7.21
C SER A 173 -5.21 13.54 6.97
N GLU A 174 -6.30 13.37 7.71
CA GLU A 174 -7.09 12.14 7.66
C GLU A 174 -7.51 11.77 6.22
N LYS A 175 -7.99 12.75 5.44
CA LYS A 175 -8.39 12.51 4.04
C LYS A 175 -7.23 12.07 3.15
N PHE A 176 -6.04 12.61 3.36
CA PHE A 176 -4.84 12.23 2.59
C PHE A 176 -4.41 10.80 2.92
N LYS A 177 -4.39 10.45 4.22
CA LYS A 177 -4.11 9.09 4.69
C LYS A 177 -5.09 8.07 4.13
N GLN A 178 -6.39 8.37 4.19
CA GLN A 178 -7.44 7.55 3.59
C GLN A 178 -7.26 7.38 2.08
N GLY A 179 -6.83 8.44 1.38
CA GLY A 179 -6.49 8.39 -0.05
C GLY A 179 -5.32 7.46 -0.36
N LEU A 180 -4.23 7.53 0.42
CA LEU A 180 -3.06 6.66 0.27
C LEU A 180 -3.37 5.19 0.57
N MET A 181 -4.15 4.93 1.63
CA MET A 181 -4.62 3.59 1.97
C MET A 181 -5.57 3.04 0.89
N LYS A 182 -6.48 3.87 0.34
CA LYS A 182 -7.36 3.48 -0.77
C LYS A 182 -6.55 3.12 -2.02
N LYS A 183 -5.47 3.85 -2.33
CA LYS A 183 -4.52 3.49 -3.39
C LYS A 183 -3.83 2.15 -3.11
N THR A 184 -3.28 1.98 -1.89
CA THR A 184 -2.58 0.76 -1.47
C THR A 184 -3.48 -0.48 -1.54
N LEU A 185 -4.74 -0.36 -1.10
CA LEU A 185 -5.76 -1.39 -1.24
C LEU A 185 -5.95 -1.81 -2.70
N ARG A 186 -6.05 -0.84 -3.62
CA ARG A 186 -6.18 -1.11 -5.06
C ARG A 186 -4.95 -1.85 -5.60
N ASP A 187 -3.75 -1.43 -5.18
CA ASP A 187 -2.50 -2.08 -5.59
C ASP A 187 -2.45 -3.54 -5.13
N PHE A 188 -2.82 -3.85 -3.90
CA PHE A 188 -2.90 -5.24 -3.42
C PHE A 188 -3.93 -6.07 -4.17
N ILE A 189 -5.10 -5.52 -4.49
CA ILE A 189 -6.11 -6.21 -5.30
C ILE A 189 -5.53 -6.56 -6.68
N THR A 190 -4.83 -5.64 -7.34
CA THR A 190 -4.23 -5.91 -8.67
C THR A 190 -3.17 -7.02 -8.64
N LYS A 191 -2.48 -7.18 -7.50
CA LYS A 191 -1.50 -8.25 -7.26
C LYS A 191 -2.11 -9.53 -6.69
N TYR A 192 -3.44 -9.60 -6.63
CA TYR A 192 -4.19 -10.72 -6.06
C TYR A 192 -3.92 -10.98 -4.57
N ASP A 193 -3.36 -10.01 -3.82
CA ASP A 193 -3.12 -10.15 -2.38
C ASP A 193 -4.38 -9.78 -1.58
N TYR A 194 -5.34 -10.70 -1.56
CA TYR A 194 -6.63 -10.47 -0.91
C TYR A 194 -6.54 -10.36 0.61
N LYS A 195 -5.51 -10.94 1.23
CA LYS A 195 -5.35 -10.88 2.69
C LYS A 195 -4.86 -9.49 3.10
N ALA A 196 -3.81 -8.97 2.45
CA ALA A 196 -3.36 -7.60 2.65
C ALA A 196 -4.44 -6.58 2.25
N SER A 197 -5.18 -6.86 1.17
CA SER A 197 -6.33 -6.03 0.76
C SER A 197 -7.38 -5.94 1.87
N LEU A 198 -7.78 -7.07 2.47
CA LEU A 198 -8.76 -7.08 3.55
C LEU A 198 -8.27 -6.31 4.78
N GLU A 199 -6.99 -6.47 5.14
CA GLU A 199 -6.37 -5.78 6.27
C GLU A 199 -6.42 -4.25 6.09
N VAL A 200 -5.98 -3.74 4.93
CA VAL A 200 -6.06 -2.30 4.62
C VAL A 200 -7.52 -1.83 4.56
N ALA A 201 -8.41 -2.62 3.95
CA ALA A 201 -9.83 -2.28 3.85
C ALA A 201 -10.48 -2.12 5.23
N ASN A 202 -10.08 -2.91 6.22
CA ASN A 202 -10.62 -2.83 7.59
C ASN A 202 -10.15 -1.60 8.37
N GLN A 203 -9.04 -0.97 7.97
CA GLN A 203 -8.51 0.25 8.59
C GLN A 203 -9.08 1.55 7.96
N LEU A 204 -9.68 1.46 6.77
CA LEU A 204 -10.28 2.61 6.08
C LEU A 204 -11.55 3.10 6.79
N SER A 205 -11.77 4.42 6.75
CA SER A 205 -13.05 5.02 7.12
C SER A 205 -14.14 4.62 6.10
N ASP A 206 -15.39 4.52 6.55
CA ASP A 206 -16.49 4.09 5.68
C ASP A 206 -16.73 5.05 4.49
N PHE A 207 -16.87 4.48 3.30
CA PHE A 207 -17.30 5.17 2.08
C PHE A 207 -18.15 4.24 1.20
N PRO A 208 -18.93 4.78 0.23
CA PRO A 208 -19.78 3.97 -0.64
C PRO A 208 -19.00 2.83 -1.33
N GLY A 209 -19.51 1.60 -1.23
CA GLY A 209 -18.86 0.42 -1.82
C GLY A 209 -17.88 -0.31 -0.90
N LEU A 210 -17.29 0.34 0.12
CA LEU A 210 -16.29 -0.28 1.00
C LEU A 210 -16.87 -1.47 1.78
N LYS A 211 -18.10 -1.36 2.29
CA LYS A 211 -18.76 -2.44 3.02
C LYS A 211 -18.91 -3.72 2.19
N GLU A 212 -19.30 -3.58 0.92
CA GLU A 212 -19.42 -4.72 0.01
C GLU A 212 -18.03 -5.24 -0.42
N CYS A 213 -17.06 -4.34 -0.61
CA CYS A 213 -15.66 -4.69 -0.87
C CYS A 213 -15.09 -5.56 0.26
N ARG A 214 -15.23 -5.13 1.52
CA ARG A 214 -14.82 -5.89 2.72
C ARG A 214 -15.47 -7.27 2.76
N LYS A 215 -16.78 -7.35 2.53
CA LYS A 215 -17.51 -8.63 2.53
C LYS A 215 -16.99 -9.60 1.47
N LYS A 216 -16.74 -9.12 0.24
CA LYS A 216 -16.20 -9.94 -0.85
C LYS A 216 -14.76 -10.37 -0.56
N LEU A 217 -13.92 -9.47 -0.06
CA LEU A 217 -12.56 -9.79 0.35
C LEU A 217 -12.55 -10.85 1.47
N GLN A 218 -13.40 -10.69 2.48
CA GLN A 218 -13.56 -11.64 3.57
C GLN A 218 -13.95 -13.03 3.06
N ASP A 219 -14.98 -13.14 2.21
CA ASP A 219 -15.39 -14.43 1.60
C ASP A 219 -14.23 -15.13 0.89
N ILE A 220 -13.44 -14.38 0.14
CA ILE A 220 -12.32 -14.93 -0.64
C ILE A 220 -11.17 -15.35 0.26
N VAL A 221 -10.81 -14.54 1.25
CA VAL A 221 -9.77 -14.88 2.24
C VAL A 221 -10.18 -16.14 3.01
N ASP A 222 -11.41 -16.16 3.55
CA ASP A 222 -11.95 -17.30 4.28
C ASP A 222 -11.98 -18.59 3.46
N SER A 223 -12.26 -18.46 2.17
CA SER A 223 -12.30 -19.60 1.25
C SER A 223 -10.91 -20.11 0.89
N LEU A 224 -9.96 -19.21 0.63
CA LEU A 224 -8.57 -19.58 0.34
C LEU A 224 -7.90 -20.26 1.54
N ASP A 225 -8.10 -19.73 2.74
CA ASP A 225 -7.53 -20.28 3.99
C ASP A 225 -8.00 -21.71 4.26
N ARG A 226 -9.27 -22.01 3.92
CA ARG A 226 -9.89 -23.34 4.13
C ARG A 226 -9.86 -24.23 2.89
N GLN A 227 -9.31 -23.76 1.77
CA GLN A 227 -9.44 -24.39 0.45
C GLN A 227 -10.90 -24.69 0.05
N ALA A 228 -11.84 -23.86 0.53
CA ALA A 228 -13.26 -23.98 0.25
C ALA A 228 -13.63 -23.25 -1.05
N VAL A 229 -14.81 -23.57 -1.59
CA VAL A 229 -15.39 -22.86 -2.74
C VAL A 229 -15.99 -21.53 -2.26
N PRO A 230 -15.57 -20.37 -2.82
CA PRO A 230 -16.15 -19.06 -2.49
C PRO A 230 -17.67 -18.98 -2.65
N GLN A 231 -18.33 -18.16 -1.81
CA GLN A 231 -19.80 -18.03 -1.85
C GLN A 231 -20.33 -17.61 -3.22
N VAL A 232 -19.56 -16.80 -3.96
CA VAL A 232 -19.93 -16.37 -5.31
C VAL A 232 -20.02 -17.56 -6.28
N LEU A 233 -19.09 -18.51 -6.18
CA LEU A 233 -19.11 -19.75 -6.97
C LEU A 233 -20.16 -20.73 -6.46
N GLN A 234 -20.40 -20.76 -5.14
CA GLN A 234 -21.44 -21.62 -4.54
C GLN A 234 -22.85 -21.32 -5.05
N LYS A 235 -23.14 -20.06 -5.38
CA LYS A 235 -24.45 -19.63 -5.91
C LYS A 235 -24.68 -20.02 -7.39
N LYS A 236 -23.66 -20.54 -8.09
CA LYS A 236 -23.80 -20.97 -9.48
C LYS A 236 -24.58 -22.28 -9.56
N LYS A 237 -25.39 -22.42 -10.61
CA LYS A 237 -26.16 -23.64 -10.93
C LYS A 237 -25.25 -24.70 -11.57
N TRP A 238 -24.24 -25.13 -10.82
CA TRP A 238 -23.29 -26.18 -11.17
C TRP A 238 -23.37 -27.30 -10.14
N SER A 239 -22.96 -28.51 -10.51
CA SER A 239 -22.79 -29.60 -9.56
C SER A 239 -21.70 -29.26 -8.53
N GLU A 240 -21.71 -29.96 -7.40
CA GLU A 240 -20.68 -29.79 -6.37
C GLU A 240 -19.29 -30.15 -6.91
N GLU A 241 -19.20 -31.16 -7.78
CA GLU A 241 -17.97 -31.57 -8.46
C GLU A 241 -17.45 -30.47 -9.38
N GLN A 242 -18.33 -29.88 -10.22
CA GLN A 242 -17.98 -28.75 -11.10
C GLN A 242 -17.40 -27.58 -10.30
N LYS A 243 -18.04 -27.22 -9.17
CA LYS A 243 -17.58 -26.15 -8.29
C LYS A 243 -16.22 -26.46 -7.67
N LYS A 244 -16.02 -27.67 -7.15
CA LYS A 244 -14.76 -28.11 -6.51
C LYS A 244 -13.60 -28.11 -7.50
N VAL A 245 -13.79 -28.70 -8.68
CA VAL A 245 -12.74 -28.82 -9.70
C VAL A 245 -12.37 -27.44 -10.27
N LEU A 246 -13.37 -26.61 -10.57
CA LEU A 246 -13.10 -25.23 -11.00
C LEU A 246 -12.37 -24.44 -9.91
N ASN A 247 -12.79 -24.54 -8.65
CA ASN A 247 -12.12 -23.85 -7.55
C ASN A 247 -10.67 -24.31 -7.36
N ALA A 248 -10.40 -25.61 -7.47
CA ALA A 248 -9.06 -26.16 -7.42
C ALA A 248 -8.19 -25.62 -8.56
N TYR A 249 -8.71 -25.58 -9.80
CA TYR A 249 -8.00 -24.97 -10.92
C TYR A 249 -7.74 -23.48 -10.68
N LEU A 250 -8.75 -22.71 -10.29
CA LEU A 250 -8.65 -21.28 -10.06
C LEU A 250 -7.63 -20.97 -8.96
N THR A 251 -7.54 -21.80 -7.92
CA THR A 251 -6.54 -21.67 -6.86
C THR A 251 -5.13 -21.88 -7.39
N ILE A 252 -4.92 -22.87 -8.27
CA ILE A 252 -3.63 -23.10 -8.93
C ILE A 252 -3.25 -21.91 -9.82
N ASP A 253 -4.19 -21.44 -10.64
CA ASP A 253 -3.99 -20.28 -11.52
C ASP A 253 -3.68 -19.02 -10.71
N LEU A 254 -4.35 -18.82 -9.57
CA LEU A 254 -4.08 -17.74 -8.64
C LEU A 254 -2.66 -17.79 -8.07
N GLN A 255 -2.14 -18.97 -7.69
CA GLN A 255 -0.76 -19.09 -7.22
C GLN A 255 0.23 -18.68 -8.30
N LYS A 256 -0.05 -19.04 -9.56
CA LYS A 256 0.77 -18.62 -10.70
C LYS A 256 0.72 -17.11 -10.93
N GLU A 257 -0.45 -16.49 -10.86
CA GLU A 257 -0.60 -15.02 -10.97
C GLU A 257 0.13 -14.28 -9.82
N ARG A 258 0.25 -14.91 -8.64
CA ARG A 258 1.03 -14.40 -7.50
C ARG A 258 2.54 -14.68 -7.57
N GLY A 259 3.00 -15.45 -8.56
CA GLY A 259 4.40 -15.88 -8.66
C GLY A 259 4.78 -17.07 -7.75
N ASN A 260 3.82 -17.70 -7.07
CA ASN A 260 4.01 -18.87 -6.20
C ASN A 260 4.02 -20.17 -7.03
N PHE A 261 4.98 -20.29 -7.94
CA PHE A 261 5.00 -21.33 -8.96
C PHE A 261 5.13 -22.76 -8.41
N SER A 262 5.91 -22.96 -7.36
CA SER A 262 6.07 -24.25 -6.69
C SER A 262 4.73 -24.79 -6.17
N GLU A 263 3.92 -23.93 -5.56
CA GLU A 263 2.61 -24.32 -5.01
C GLU A 263 1.62 -24.69 -6.10
N GLY A 264 1.63 -23.96 -7.21
CA GLY A 264 0.88 -24.33 -8.40
C GLY A 264 1.32 -25.70 -8.92
N LEU A 265 2.62 -25.91 -9.10
CA LEU A 265 3.21 -27.14 -9.62
C LEU A 265 2.82 -28.38 -8.82
N ILE A 266 2.92 -28.31 -7.49
CA ILE A 266 2.61 -29.44 -6.60
C ILE A 266 1.15 -29.87 -6.76
N ARG A 267 0.23 -28.91 -6.93
CA ARG A 267 -1.21 -29.12 -7.00
C ARG A 267 -1.72 -29.55 -8.38
N ILE A 268 -1.02 -29.20 -9.46
CA ILE A 268 -1.39 -29.59 -10.84
C ILE A 268 -1.55 -31.11 -10.96
N LYS A 269 -0.60 -31.87 -10.40
CA LYS A 269 -0.64 -33.34 -10.45
C LYS A 269 -1.89 -33.88 -9.77
N ASN A 270 -2.14 -33.46 -8.53
CA ASN A 270 -3.27 -33.94 -7.74
C ASN A 270 -4.61 -33.64 -8.43
N LEU A 271 -4.77 -32.44 -8.99
CA LEU A 271 -5.99 -32.10 -9.73
C LEU A 271 -6.12 -32.92 -11.02
N THR A 272 -5.01 -33.18 -11.72
CA THR A 272 -5.02 -34.03 -12.93
C THR A 272 -5.44 -35.46 -12.58
N GLU A 273 -4.89 -36.03 -11.51
CA GLU A 273 -5.25 -37.38 -11.04
C GLU A 273 -6.73 -37.46 -10.67
N PHE A 274 -7.26 -36.48 -9.94
CA PHE A 274 -8.70 -36.40 -9.62
C PHE A 274 -9.58 -36.36 -10.88
N ILE A 275 -9.22 -35.55 -11.88
CA ILE A 275 -9.96 -35.44 -13.12
C ILE A 275 -9.92 -36.76 -13.90
N LEU A 276 -8.77 -37.44 -13.93
CA LEU A 276 -8.61 -38.72 -14.63
C LEU A 276 -9.39 -39.85 -13.97
N ASP A 277 -9.43 -39.87 -12.64
CA ASP A 277 -10.23 -40.80 -11.85
C ASP A 277 -11.71 -40.69 -12.25
N ASP A 278 -12.27 -39.49 -12.13
CA ASP A 278 -13.64 -39.18 -12.52
C ASP A 278 -13.91 -39.45 -14.01
N TYR A 279 -12.93 -39.20 -14.90
CA TYR A 279 -13.08 -39.47 -16.33
C TYR A 279 -13.25 -40.97 -16.62
N ILE A 280 -12.42 -41.80 -15.98
CA ILE A 280 -12.41 -43.25 -16.20
C ILE A 280 -13.63 -43.86 -15.54
N GLU A 281 -13.95 -43.48 -14.30
CA GLU A 281 -15.08 -44.05 -13.56
C GLU A 281 -16.42 -43.76 -14.25
N ASN A 282 -16.62 -42.55 -14.78
CA ASN A 282 -17.83 -42.22 -15.54
C ASN A 282 -17.99 -43.02 -16.84
N ARG A 283 -16.89 -43.51 -17.43
CA ARG A 283 -16.91 -44.24 -18.71
C ARG A 283 -16.81 -45.76 -18.54
N TYR A 284 -16.16 -46.20 -17.47
CA TYR A 284 -15.91 -47.59 -17.14
C TYR A 284 -16.20 -47.82 -15.65
N PRO A 285 -17.49 -47.79 -15.22
CA PRO A 285 -17.83 -47.90 -13.80
C PRO A 285 -17.30 -49.18 -13.16
N GLY A 286 -16.73 -49.06 -11.96
CA GLY A 286 -16.13 -50.15 -11.19
C GLY A 286 -14.80 -50.68 -11.74
N PHE A 287 -14.28 -50.10 -12.83
CA PHE A 287 -12.99 -50.55 -13.38
C PHE A 287 -11.83 -50.19 -12.45
N LEU A 288 -11.84 -48.99 -11.87
CA LEU A 288 -10.74 -48.53 -11.02
C LEU A 288 -10.61 -49.39 -9.75
N ASP A 289 -11.74 -49.74 -9.11
CA ASP A 289 -11.76 -50.62 -7.94
C ASP A 289 -11.12 -51.99 -8.22
N ASN A 290 -11.49 -52.60 -9.36
CA ASN A 290 -10.91 -53.86 -9.79
C ASN A 290 -9.41 -53.72 -10.09
N TYR A 291 -9.02 -52.65 -10.77
CA TYR A 291 -7.61 -52.38 -11.09
C TYR A 291 -6.75 -52.22 -9.84
N VAL A 292 -7.24 -51.50 -8.83
CA VAL A 292 -6.56 -51.30 -7.54
C VAL A 292 -6.40 -52.63 -6.80
N SER A 293 -7.46 -53.44 -6.76
CA SER A 293 -7.46 -54.77 -6.14
C SER A 293 -6.46 -55.72 -6.82
N GLU A 294 -6.50 -55.82 -8.15
CA GLU A 294 -5.62 -56.70 -8.94
C GLU A 294 -4.15 -56.27 -8.90
N SER A 295 -3.89 -54.96 -8.73
CA SER A 295 -2.53 -54.42 -8.67
C SER A 295 -1.96 -54.35 -7.25
N GLU A 296 -2.71 -54.79 -6.23
CA GLU A 296 -2.35 -54.71 -4.81
C GLU A 296 -1.91 -53.31 -4.38
N LYS A 297 -2.47 -52.27 -5.00
CA LYS A 297 -2.12 -50.87 -4.71
C LYS A 297 -3.08 -50.27 -3.69
N TYR A 298 -2.56 -49.34 -2.89
CA TYR A 298 -3.39 -48.52 -2.00
C TYR A 298 -3.94 -47.25 -2.68
N TYR A 299 -3.26 -46.77 -3.73
CA TYR A 299 -3.68 -45.59 -4.50
C TYR A 299 -3.12 -45.65 -5.93
N LEU A 300 -3.83 -45.01 -6.87
CA LEU A 300 -3.38 -44.84 -8.26
C LEU A 300 -2.66 -43.50 -8.42
N GLY A 301 -1.53 -43.50 -9.13
CA GLY A 301 -0.83 -42.27 -9.52
C GLY A 301 -1.00 -41.92 -10.99
N ILE A 302 -0.48 -40.76 -11.38
CA ILE A 302 -0.54 -40.24 -12.76
C ILE A 302 -0.03 -41.24 -13.83
N TRP A 303 0.96 -42.07 -13.49
CA TRP A 303 1.49 -43.10 -14.38
C TRP A 303 0.54 -44.29 -14.54
N ASP A 304 -0.22 -44.63 -13.50
CA ASP A 304 -1.24 -45.68 -13.54
C ASP A 304 -2.39 -45.24 -14.44
N TYR A 305 -2.91 -44.02 -14.24
CA TYR A 305 -3.91 -43.45 -15.13
C TYR A 305 -3.41 -43.37 -16.59
N SER A 306 -2.14 -43.01 -16.80
CA SER A 306 -1.55 -43.02 -18.15
C SER A 306 -1.57 -44.41 -18.80
N LYS A 307 -1.25 -45.46 -18.02
CA LYS A 307 -1.30 -46.86 -18.48
C LYS A 307 -2.73 -47.30 -18.78
N ILE A 308 -3.68 -46.99 -17.90
CA ILE A 308 -5.11 -47.29 -18.06
C ILE A 308 -5.66 -46.64 -19.33
N LEU A 309 -5.40 -45.35 -19.56
CA LEU A 309 -5.85 -44.65 -20.76
C LEU A 309 -5.31 -45.31 -22.04
N LYS A 310 -4.07 -45.81 -22.00
CA LYS A 310 -3.47 -46.54 -23.13
C LYS A 310 -4.14 -47.90 -23.34
N GLU A 311 -4.41 -48.65 -22.28
CA GLU A 311 -5.09 -49.96 -22.32
C GLU A 311 -6.53 -49.85 -22.80
N LYS A 312 -7.25 -48.79 -22.41
CA LYS A 312 -8.62 -48.50 -22.85
C LYS A 312 -8.71 -47.77 -24.18
N HIS A 313 -7.58 -47.55 -24.86
CA HIS A 313 -7.50 -46.83 -26.14
C HIS A 313 -8.05 -45.38 -26.10
N GLU A 314 -8.00 -44.72 -24.94
CA GLU A 314 -8.38 -43.32 -24.74
C GLU A 314 -7.28 -42.35 -25.20
N TRP A 315 -6.96 -42.41 -26.49
CA TRP A 315 -5.78 -41.75 -27.07
C TRP A 315 -5.80 -40.22 -26.95
N ASN A 316 -6.98 -39.60 -26.92
CA ASN A 316 -7.12 -38.15 -26.79
C ASN A 316 -6.65 -37.70 -25.40
N GLN A 317 -7.21 -38.29 -24.35
CA GLN A 317 -6.84 -38.04 -22.96
C GLN A 317 -5.38 -38.44 -22.71
N PHE A 318 -4.95 -39.60 -23.20
CA PHE A 318 -3.57 -40.07 -23.09
C PHE A 318 -2.56 -39.06 -23.66
N LYS A 319 -2.85 -38.46 -24.83
CA LYS A 319 -1.99 -37.43 -25.43
C LYS A 319 -2.05 -36.12 -24.64
N LYS A 320 -3.24 -35.72 -24.18
CA LYS A 320 -3.45 -34.46 -23.45
C LYS A 320 -2.67 -34.40 -22.15
N ILE A 321 -2.57 -35.48 -21.39
CA ILE A 321 -1.87 -35.46 -20.09
C ILE A 321 -0.35 -35.50 -20.19
N LYS A 322 0.24 -35.72 -21.38
CA LYS A 322 1.69 -35.81 -21.56
C LYS A 322 2.49 -34.62 -20.97
N PRO A 323 2.06 -33.36 -21.14
CA PRO A 323 2.76 -32.22 -20.52
C PRO A 323 2.78 -32.29 -18.99
N VAL A 324 1.70 -32.76 -18.35
CA VAL A 324 1.65 -32.95 -16.89
C VAL A 324 2.62 -34.06 -16.48
N ILE A 325 2.65 -35.17 -17.21
CA ILE A 325 3.56 -36.29 -16.97
C ILE A 325 5.02 -35.85 -17.10
N SER A 326 5.37 -35.06 -18.11
CA SER A 326 6.74 -34.59 -18.31
C SER A 326 7.24 -33.72 -17.15
N MET A 327 6.35 -33.01 -16.45
CA MET A 327 6.71 -32.21 -15.28
C MET A 327 6.72 -33.00 -13.97
N ASN A 328 6.39 -34.30 -13.98
CA ASN A 328 6.30 -35.09 -12.75
C ASN A 328 7.66 -35.26 -12.06
N SER A 329 8.78 -35.29 -12.80
CA SER A 329 10.13 -35.31 -12.23
C SER A 329 10.43 -34.01 -11.47
N THR A 330 10.22 -32.86 -12.11
CA THR A 330 10.38 -31.52 -11.51
C THR A 330 9.46 -31.32 -10.31
N ARG A 331 8.20 -31.77 -10.38
CA ARG A 331 7.30 -31.74 -9.22
C ARG A 331 7.87 -32.56 -8.06
N ASN A 332 8.46 -33.73 -8.34
CA ASN A 332 9.00 -34.60 -7.30
C ASN A 332 10.26 -34.01 -6.63
N THR A 333 11.15 -33.36 -7.39
CA THR A 333 12.32 -32.68 -6.82
C THR A 333 11.88 -31.53 -5.91
N VAL A 334 10.94 -30.70 -6.36
CA VAL A 334 10.38 -29.61 -5.54
C VAL A 334 9.64 -30.13 -4.31
N ALA A 335 8.72 -31.10 -4.46
CA ALA A 335 7.83 -31.52 -3.39
C ALA A 335 8.47 -32.48 -2.37
N HIS A 336 9.41 -33.33 -2.81
CA HIS A 336 9.98 -34.40 -1.97
C HIS A 336 11.45 -34.22 -1.66
N LYS A 337 12.18 -33.39 -2.42
CA LYS A 337 13.59 -33.07 -2.15
C LYS A 337 13.81 -31.61 -1.76
N LEU A 338 12.78 -30.77 -1.88
CA LEU A 338 12.84 -29.33 -1.60
C LEU A 338 13.83 -28.60 -2.51
N ASP A 339 14.05 -29.12 -3.72
CA ASP A 339 14.91 -28.49 -4.72
C ASP A 339 14.24 -27.22 -5.29
N PRO A 340 15.02 -26.15 -5.60
CA PRO A 340 14.48 -24.96 -6.24
C PRO A 340 14.06 -25.22 -7.70
N LEU A 341 13.12 -24.43 -8.20
CA LEU A 341 12.74 -24.42 -9.63
C LEU A 341 13.72 -23.58 -10.44
N ASP A 342 14.15 -24.11 -11.59
CA ASP A 342 14.94 -23.33 -12.55
C ASP A 342 14.09 -22.54 -13.55
N SER A 343 14.73 -21.64 -14.30
CA SER A 343 14.03 -20.75 -15.24
C SER A 343 13.37 -21.47 -16.42
N GLU A 344 13.87 -22.64 -16.82
CA GLU A 344 13.32 -23.41 -17.94
C GLU A 344 12.13 -24.24 -17.47
N GLU A 345 12.20 -24.81 -16.27
CA GLU A 345 11.09 -25.48 -15.60
C GLU A 345 9.90 -24.53 -15.37
N LEU A 346 10.16 -23.27 -15.01
CA LEU A 346 9.12 -22.24 -14.88
C LEU A 346 8.38 -21.97 -16.19
N LYS A 347 9.08 -21.97 -17.33
CA LYS A 347 8.44 -21.76 -18.65
C LYS A 347 7.49 -22.89 -19.01
N GLN A 348 7.75 -24.12 -18.54
CA GLN A 348 6.91 -25.28 -18.83
C GLN A 348 5.57 -25.26 -18.08
N LEU A 349 5.43 -24.49 -17.01
CA LEU A 349 4.17 -24.36 -16.26
C LEU A 349 3.02 -23.77 -17.09
N GLY A 350 3.31 -22.82 -17.99
CA GLY A 350 2.30 -22.20 -18.84
C GLY A 350 1.56 -23.23 -19.71
N PRO A 351 2.28 -24.01 -20.55
CA PRO A 351 1.71 -25.13 -21.30
C PRO A 351 0.95 -26.13 -20.43
N VAL A 352 1.49 -26.51 -19.27
CA VAL A 352 0.85 -27.50 -18.40
C VAL A 352 -0.46 -26.98 -17.78
N LEU A 353 -0.51 -25.72 -17.36
CA LEU A 353 -1.75 -25.09 -16.91
C LEU A 353 -2.78 -24.98 -18.03
N LYS A 354 -2.35 -24.69 -19.26
CA LYS A 354 -3.23 -24.69 -20.43
C LYS A 354 -3.84 -26.08 -20.68
N THR A 355 -3.04 -27.13 -20.54
CA THR A 355 -3.52 -28.52 -20.59
C THR A 355 -4.54 -28.80 -19.49
N LEU A 356 -4.22 -28.46 -18.23
CA LEU A 356 -5.10 -28.68 -17.09
C LEU A 356 -6.44 -27.96 -17.26
N LYS A 357 -6.39 -26.69 -17.72
CA LYS A 357 -7.59 -25.92 -18.08
C LYS A 357 -8.44 -26.63 -19.12
N GLY A 358 -7.81 -27.16 -20.17
CA GLY A 358 -8.47 -27.92 -21.22
C GLY A 358 -9.19 -29.17 -20.67
N LEU A 359 -8.54 -29.92 -19.79
CA LEU A 359 -9.14 -31.09 -19.14
C LEU A 359 -10.37 -30.70 -18.31
N VAL A 360 -10.25 -29.69 -17.45
CA VAL A 360 -11.37 -29.17 -16.64
C VAL A 360 -12.51 -28.70 -17.53
N LYS A 361 -12.21 -27.93 -18.57
CA LYS A 361 -13.21 -27.35 -19.47
C LYS A 361 -14.03 -28.42 -20.20
N GLU A 362 -13.34 -29.40 -20.78
CA GLU A 362 -13.99 -30.43 -21.59
C GLU A 362 -14.80 -31.43 -20.76
N GLN A 363 -14.23 -31.91 -19.65
CA GLN A 363 -14.87 -32.94 -18.84
C GLN A 363 -16.07 -32.41 -18.04
N TYR A 364 -15.95 -31.19 -17.52
CA TYR A 364 -16.97 -30.58 -16.68
C TYR A 364 -17.88 -29.60 -17.43
N GLN A 365 -17.74 -29.52 -18.76
CA GLN A 365 -18.53 -28.67 -19.66
C GLN A 365 -18.58 -27.18 -19.24
N LEU A 366 -17.46 -26.68 -18.71
CA LEU A 366 -17.32 -25.28 -18.30
C LEU A 366 -16.95 -24.39 -19.50
N VAL A 367 -17.24 -23.09 -19.42
CA VAL A 367 -16.93 -22.13 -20.50
C VAL A 367 -15.69 -21.30 -20.17
N GLU A 368 -15.09 -20.70 -21.20
CA GLU A 368 -13.84 -19.91 -21.04
C GLU A 368 -13.96 -18.80 -19.98
N LYS A 369 -15.15 -18.18 -19.89
CA LYS A 369 -15.46 -17.12 -18.94
C LYS A 369 -15.38 -17.57 -17.47
N ASP A 370 -15.66 -18.84 -17.18
CA ASP A 370 -15.70 -19.34 -15.80
C ASP A 370 -14.30 -19.31 -15.15
N PHE A 371 -13.26 -19.39 -15.98
CA PHE A 371 -11.87 -19.34 -15.55
C PHE A 371 -11.34 -17.91 -15.31
N SER A 372 -12.13 -16.88 -15.62
CA SER A 372 -11.78 -15.48 -15.39
C SER A 372 -12.22 -14.97 -14.02
N PHE A 373 -12.68 -15.85 -13.12
CA PHE A 373 -13.28 -15.51 -11.83
C PHE A 373 -12.49 -14.44 -11.04
N TYR A 374 -11.20 -14.66 -10.76
CA TYR A 374 -10.41 -13.71 -9.97
C TYR A 374 -10.14 -12.40 -10.72
N LYS A 375 -10.07 -12.43 -12.06
CA LYS A 375 -9.93 -11.21 -12.89
C LYS A 375 -11.20 -10.36 -12.82
N ASP A 376 -12.36 -11.02 -12.94
CA ASP A 376 -13.67 -10.37 -12.84
C ASP A 376 -13.93 -9.84 -11.42
N LEU A 377 -13.55 -10.60 -10.40
CA LEU A 377 -13.62 -10.17 -9.00
C LEU A 377 -12.75 -8.93 -8.77
N ASN A 378 -11.49 -8.93 -9.23
CA ASN A 378 -10.61 -7.77 -9.07
C ASN A 378 -11.21 -6.53 -9.72
N LYS A 379 -11.77 -6.68 -10.93
CA LYS A 379 -12.46 -5.58 -11.61
C LYS A 379 -13.62 -5.06 -10.77
N GLU A 380 -14.46 -5.95 -10.24
CA GLU A 380 -15.58 -5.56 -9.38
C GLU A 380 -15.11 -4.84 -8.10
N LEU A 381 -14.10 -5.38 -7.41
CA LEU A 381 -13.52 -4.76 -6.22
C LEU A 381 -12.98 -3.36 -6.52
N LEU A 382 -12.27 -3.19 -7.64
CA LEU A 382 -11.73 -1.89 -8.05
C LEU A 382 -12.80 -0.87 -8.43
N GLU A 383 -13.96 -1.32 -8.94
CA GLU A 383 -15.13 -0.46 -9.19
C GLU A 383 -15.82 -0.03 -7.89
N LEU A 384 -15.91 -0.92 -6.89
CA LEU A 384 -16.41 -0.58 -5.55
C LEU A 384 -15.52 0.43 -4.82
N LEU A 385 -14.27 0.58 -5.26
CA LEU A 385 -13.28 1.52 -4.73
C LEU A 385 -13.11 2.76 -5.61
N LYS A 386 -14.09 3.14 -6.42
CA LYS A 386 -14.07 4.44 -7.11
C LYS A 386 -14.36 5.59 -6.16
#